data_AF-A0A178VR77-F1
#
_entry.id   AF-A0A178VR77-F1
#
_cell.length_a   1.000
_cell.length_b   1.000
_cell.length_c   1.000
_cell.angle_alpha   90.00
_cell.angle_beta   90.00
_cell.angle_gamma   90.00
#
_symmetry.space_group_name_H-M   'P 1'
#
loop_
_entity.id
_entity.type
_entity.pdbx_description
1 polymer ?
#
loop_
_entity_poly.entity_id
_entity_poly.type
_entity_poly.pdbx_seq_one_letter_code
_entity_poly.pdbx_strand_id
1 'polypeptide(L)'
;MDILDGIKTVEARCFEEEYDRIRRGGSMVMINKCLMFEVLELHQYASFYELLKAESSEKVFPGTKTVEEGMQMFRKLYDTDQENFNGVVAIHLSKSVAQPCVALAHILSGLSYTGVQNLLGLSHTTGSIFHALPPPRSMLLSSFMLPYKPKIKGCRLSHGARALAKHVDRSSDGFWGVLQGTDSDKNERAMDIINRFIGNCCWMNIHIVPPHGEVFEIRVAQGYGARWSRDGTKFIGFLEPYMEDGHSMAWKH
;
A
#
# COMPACT_ATOMS: atom_id res chain seq x y z
N MET A 1 20.35 0.90 8.94
CA MET A 1 19.76 0.29 10.15
C MET A 1 20.24 1.06 11.39
N ASP A 2 21.49 1.52 11.35
CA ASP A 2 22.24 2.12 12.47
C ASP A 2 21.70 3.44 13.04
N ILE A 3 20.90 4.19 12.26
CA ILE A 3 20.18 5.40 12.73
C ILE A 3 19.02 5.02 13.68
N LEU A 4 18.38 3.87 13.49
CA LEU A 4 17.27 3.40 14.33
C LEU A 4 17.74 3.00 15.72
N ASP A 5 18.94 2.44 15.81
CA ASP A 5 19.52 1.88 17.02
C ASP A 5 20.23 2.95 17.88
N GLY A 6 20.23 4.21 17.43
CA GLY A 6 20.86 5.33 18.14
C GLY A 6 22.39 5.32 18.08
N ILE A 7 22.98 4.47 17.24
CA ILE A 7 24.43 4.33 17.11
C ILE A 7 24.99 5.50 16.29
N LYS A 8 24.28 5.89 15.22
CA LYS A 8 24.59 7.10 14.46
C LYS A 8 24.01 8.32 15.17
N THR A 9 24.89 9.20 15.62
CA THR A 9 24.54 10.40 16.41
C THR A 9 24.92 11.70 15.70
N VAL A 10 25.71 11.62 14.63
CA VAL A 10 26.09 12.78 13.81
C VAL A 10 25.68 12.52 12.37
N GLU A 11 24.92 13.44 11.79
CA GLU A 11 24.62 13.48 10.37
C GLU A 11 25.48 14.53 9.69
N ALA A 12 26.31 14.10 8.74
CA ALA A 12 27.20 14.98 8.00
C ALA A 12 26.64 15.28 6.60
N ARG A 13 26.69 16.54 6.20
CA ARG A 13 26.22 17.04 4.90
C ARG A 13 27.10 18.16 4.38
N CYS A 14 27.12 18.39 3.07
CA CYS A 14 27.58 19.66 2.53
C CYS A 14 26.69 20.78 3.08
N PHE A 15 27.27 21.93 3.40
CA PHE A 15 26.49 23.04 3.93
C PHE A 15 25.63 23.68 2.82
N GLU A 16 24.41 24.02 3.19
CA GLU A 16 23.39 24.70 2.40
C GLU A 16 22.76 25.77 3.29
N GLU A 17 22.39 26.93 2.72
CA GLU A 17 21.83 28.07 3.46
C GLU A 17 20.54 27.71 4.24
N GLU A 18 19.82 26.67 3.82
CA GLU A 18 18.63 26.19 4.53
C GLU A 18 18.92 25.70 5.95
N TYR A 19 20.15 25.24 6.22
CA TYR A 19 20.55 24.80 7.57
C TYR A 19 20.65 25.96 8.57
N ASP A 20 20.74 27.22 8.12
CA ASP A 20 20.70 28.39 9.00
C ASP A 20 19.34 28.53 9.74
N ARG A 21 18.30 27.89 9.20
CA ARG A 21 16.97 27.84 9.84
C ARG A 21 16.91 26.85 11.00
N ILE A 22 17.88 25.94 11.11
CA ILE A 22 17.93 24.94 12.17
C ILE A 22 18.42 25.60 13.46
N ARG A 23 17.49 25.78 14.39
CA ARG A 23 17.75 26.24 15.75
C ARG A 23 18.27 25.10 16.61
N ARG A 24 19.37 25.35 17.33
CA ARG A 24 19.92 24.46 18.38
C ARG A 24 18.88 24.24 19.48
N GLY A 25 18.71 22.99 19.92
CA GLY A 25 17.83 22.63 21.05
C GLY A 25 16.33 22.92 20.83
N GLY A 26 15.87 22.88 19.58
CA GLY A 26 14.45 23.12 19.29
C GLY A 26 13.97 22.73 17.88
N SER A 27 14.89 22.35 16.99
CA SER A 27 14.51 21.87 15.66
C SER A 27 14.35 20.36 15.64
N MET A 28 13.31 19.90 14.96
CA MET A 28 13.08 18.49 14.69
C MET A 28 13.34 18.21 13.21
N VAL A 29 14.04 17.12 12.92
CA VAL A 29 14.31 16.67 11.56
C VAL A 29 13.77 15.27 11.35
N MET A 30 13.26 15.01 10.16
CA MET A 30 12.74 13.70 9.77
C MET A 30 13.70 13.01 8.80
N ILE A 31 14.30 11.90 9.23
CA ILE A 31 15.16 11.08 8.39
C ILE A 31 14.33 9.97 7.75
N ASN A 32 14.56 9.70 6.47
CA ASN A 32 13.84 8.70 5.67
C ASN A 32 12.32 8.88 5.65
N LYS A 33 11.83 10.10 5.91
CA LYS A 33 10.40 10.44 5.99
C LYS A 33 9.62 9.61 7.04
N CYS A 34 10.31 9.05 8.03
CA CYS A 34 9.66 8.18 9.03
C CYS A 34 10.24 8.29 10.44
N LEU A 35 11.49 8.74 10.60
CA LEU A 35 12.15 8.82 11.90
C LEU A 35 12.38 10.26 12.31
N MET A 36 11.90 10.61 13.49
CA MET A 36 12.04 11.95 14.05
C MET A 36 13.26 12.02 14.96
N PHE A 37 14.08 13.04 14.76
CA PHE A 37 15.25 13.36 15.58
C PHE A 37 15.18 14.80 16.04
N GLU A 38 15.66 15.04 17.25
CA GLU A 38 15.92 16.37 17.76
C GLU A 38 17.35 16.78 17.38
N VAL A 39 17.49 18.00 16.85
CA VAL A 39 18.81 18.58 16.59
C VAL A 39 19.34 19.20 17.86
N LEU A 40 20.42 18.61 18.37
CA LEU A 40 21.11 19.10 19.55
C LEU A 40 21.98 20.30 19.17
N GLU A 41 22.91 20.09 18.24
CA GLU A 41 23.95 21.04 17.87
C GLU A 41 24.26 20.98 16.37
N LEU A 42 24.84 22.06 15.85
CA LEU A 42 25.40 22.13 14.50
C LEU A 42 26.81 22.71 14.56
N HIS A 43 27.75 21.99 13.96
CA HIS A 43 29.13 22.42 13.78
C HIS A 43 29.47 22.47 12.30
N GLN A 44 30.10 23.56 11.86
CA GLN A 44 30.57 23.70 10.49
C GLN A 44 32.07 23.43 10.43
N TYR A 45 32.50 22.79 9.36
CA TYR A 45 33.89 22.47 9.08
C TYR A 45 34.22 22.82 7.64
N ALA A 46 35.50 23.09 7.38
CA ALA A 46 35.97 23.37 6.03
C ALA A 46 35.91 22.16 5.09
N SER A 47 35.95 20.93 5.63
CA SER A 47 35.94 19.69 4.86
C SER A 47 35.40 18.51 5.68
N PHE A 48 34.96 17.44 5.01
CA PHE A 48 34.59 16.17 5.63
C PHE A 48 35.76 15.53 6.38
N TYR A 49 36.99 15.78 5.95
CA TYR A 49 38.19 15.30 6.63
C TYR A 49 38.35 15.93 8.02
N GLU A 50 38.19 17.25 8.12
CA GLU A 50 38.22 17.97 9.39
C GLU A 50 37.03 17.60 10.29
N LEU A 51 35.85 17.40 9.69
CA LEU A 51 34.67 16.90 10.40
C LEU A 51 34.94 15.53 11.04
N LEU A 52 35.45 14.56 10.28
CA LEU A 52 35.70 13.20 10.78
C LEU A 52 36.77 13.17 11.88
N LYS A 53 37.78 14.06 11.79
CA LYS A 53 38.78 14.23 12.85
C LYS A 53 38.17 14.75 14.15
N ALA A 54 37.23 15.68 14.05
CA ALA A 54 36.62 16.32 15.22
C ALA A 54 35.49 15.47 15.83
N GLU A 55 34.62 14.89 15.00
CA GLU A 55 33.35 14.30 15.42
C GLU A 55 33.37 12.77 15.63
N SER A 56 34.51 12.12 15.36
CA SER A 56 34.69 10.65 15.31
C SER A 56 33.97 9.99 14.14
N SER A 57 34.72 9.23 13.34
CA SER A 57 34.17 8.44 12.22
C SER A 57 33.05 7.51 12.61
N GLU A 58 33.09 6.92 13.82
CA GLU A 58 32.08 5.95 14.26
C GLU A 58 30.71 6.59 14.52
N LYS A 59 30.70 7.86 14.98
CA LYS A 59 29.45 8.60 15.22
C LYS A 59 28.78 9.04 13.92
N VAL A 60 29.59 9.27 12.88
CA VAL A 60 29.14 9.65 11.53
C VAL A 60 28.79 8.41 10.70
N PHE A 61 29.58 7.36 10.78
CA PHE A 61 29.40 6.09 10.09
C PHE A 61 29.62 4.94 11.09
N PRO A 62 28.55 4.40 11.68
CA PRO A 62 28.65 3.28 12.61
C PRO A 62 29.45 2.10 12.05
N GLY A 63 30.39 1.58 12.85
CA GLY A 63 31.30 0.50 12.46
C GLY A 63 32.58 0.96 11.74
N THR A 64 32.69 2.25 11.38
CA THR A 64 33.91 2.83 10.80
C THR A 64 34.84 3.35 11.90
N LYS A 65 36.09 2.89 11.91
CA LYS A 65 37.06 3.24 12.98
C LYS A 65 38.08 4.29 12.59
N THR A 66 38.33 4.43 11.28
CA THR A 66 39.39 5.33 10.77
C THR A 66 38.80 6.49 9.98
N VAL A 67 39.56 7.57 9.86
CA VAL A 67 39.16 8.73 9.04
C VAL A 67 39.20 8.35 7.56
N GLU A 68 40.17 7.52 7.16
CA GLU A 68 40.37 7.08 5.79
C GLU A 68 39.18 6.28 5.26
N GLU A 69 38.66 5.32 6.05
CA GLU A 69 37.44 4.57 5.71
C GLU A 69 36.23 5.50 5.62
N GLY A 70 36.08 6.44 6.56
CA GLY A 70 34.99 7.43 6.54
C GLY A 70 35.02 8.31 5.31
N MET A 71 36.22 8.76 4.90
CA MET A 71 36.42 9.53 3.67
C MET A 71 36.08 8.72 2.41
N GLN A 72 36.38 7.42 2.38
CA GLN A 72 35.96 6.55 1.27
C GLN A 72 34.44 6.44 1.18
N MET A 73 33.72 6.49 2.31
CA MET A 73 32.26 6.51 2.33
C MET A 73 31.72 7.83 1.77
N PHE A 74 32.27 8.98 2.18
CA PHE A 74 31.86 10.28 1.62
C PHE A 74 32.13 10.40 0.13
N ARG A 75 33.27 9.91 -0.37
CA ARG A 75 33.59 9.93 -1.81
C ARG A 75 32.63 9.12 -2.68
N LYS A 76 31.86 8.18 -2.09
CA LYS A 76 30.80 7.45 -2.80
C LYS A 76 29.48 8.24 -2.83
N LEU A 77 29.32 9.23 -1.97
CA LEU A 77 28.06 9.95 -1.73
C LEU A 77 28.08 11.38 -2.28
N TYR A 78 29.24 12.05 -2.26
CA TYR A 78 29.41 13.45 -2.63
C TYR A 78 30.53 13.62 -3.65
N ASP A 79 30.35 14.58 -4.55
CA ASP A 79 31.41 15.07 -5.43
C ASP A 79 32.20 16.18 -4.72
N THR A 80 33.50 16.24 -4.99
CA THR A 80 34.49 17.09 -4.30
C THR A 80 34.19 18.59 -4.48
N ASP A 81 33.49 18.98 -5.54
CA ASP A 81 33.24 20.38 -5.87
C ASP A 81 32.24 21.06 -4.90
N GLN A 82 31.27 20.32 -4.38
CA GLN A 82 30.22 20.88 -3.51
C GLN A 82 30.74 21.17 -2.08
N GLU A 83 31.67 20.34 -1.61
CA GLU A 83 32.37 20.52 -0.33
C GLU A 83 33.22 21.79 -0.33
N ASN A 84 33.95 22.05 -1.42
CA ASN A 84 34.90 23.17 -1.50
C ASN A 84 34.24 24.55 -1.52
N PHE A 85 32.97 24.65 -1.94
CA PHE A 85 32.29 25.93 -2.10
C PHE A 85 31.69 26.45 -0.79
N ASN A 86 31.05 25.55 -0.02
CA ASN A 86 30.28 25.92 1.17
C ASN A 86 30.78 25.28 2.48
N GLY A 87 31.77 24.39 2.41
CA GLY A 87 32.17 23.55 3.53
C GLY A 87 31.11 22.50 3.86
N VAL A 88 31.19 21.95 5.07
CA VAL A 88 30.33 20.86 5.54
C VAL A 88 29.78 21.15 6.93
N VAL A 89 28.68 20.49 7.26
CA VAL A 89 28.01 20.59 8.55
C VAL A 89 27.88 19.22 9.19
N ALA A 90 28.22 19.14 10.48
CA ALA A 90 27.89 18.05 11.38
C ALA A 90 26.64 18.44 12.17
N ILE A 91 25.57 17.67 11.99
CA ILE A 91 24.30 17.84 12.69
C ILE A 91 24.24 16.76 13.77
N HIS A 92 24.32 17.18 15.04
CA HIS A 92 24.20 16.27 16.16
C HIS A 92 22.72 15.98 16.43
N LEU A 93 22.39 14.69 16.48
CA LEU A 93 21.02 14.21 16.53
C LEU A 93 20.81 13.32 17.74
N SER A 94 19.67 13.53 18.41
CA SER A 94 19.12 12.59 19.37
C SER A 94 17.81 12.02 18.85
N LYS A 95 17.60 10.72 19.04
CA LYS A 95 16.34 10.07 18.64
C LYS A 95 15.20 10.62 19.48
N SER A 96 14.18 11.17 18.83
CA SER A 96 13.00 11.68 19.52
C SER A 96 12.26 10.54 20.22
N VAL A 97 11.78 10.77 21.44
CA VAL A 97 10.80 9.88 22.09
C VAL A 97 9.44 9.93 21.38
N ALA A 98 9.09 11.09 20.81
CA ALA A 98 7.89 11.28 20.02
C ALA A 98 8.14 10.87 18.56
N GLN A 99 7.89 9.59 18.26
CA GLN A 99 7.98 9.06 16.90
C GLN A 99 6.61 9.04 16.22
N PRO A 100 6.50 9.41 14.92
CA PRO A 100 5.24 9.35 14.19
C PRO A 100 4.62 7.95 14.19
N CYS A 101 5.45 6.89 14.17
CA CYS A 101 4.98 5.51 14.24
C CYS A 101 4.27 5.18 15.56
N VAL A 102 4.67 5.80 16.67
CA VAL A 102 4.03 5.64 17.98
C VAL A 102 2.65 6.30 17.95
N ALA A 103 2.55 7.53 17.45
CA ALA A 103 1.26 8.21 17.27
C ALA A 103 0.33 7.40 16.35
N LEU A 104 0.85 6.90 15.22
CA LEU A 104 0.11 6.05 14.30
C LEU A 104 -0.37 4.76 14.97
N ALA A 105 0.49 4.08 15.74
CA ALA A 105 0.12 2.88 16.48
C ALA A 105 -1.00 3.15 17.49
N HIS A 106 -0.96 4.28 18.21
CA HIS A 106 -2.04 4.69 19.10
C HIS A 106 -3.35 4.96 18.35
N ILE A 107 -3.29 5.65 17.20
CA ILE A 107 -4.47 5.89 16.36
C ILE A 107 -5.07 4.55 15.88
N LEU A 108 -4.24 3.65 15.34
CA LEU A 108 -4.68 2.34 14.86
C LEU A 108 -5.26 1.48 16.00
N SER A 109 -4.63 1.52 17.18
CA SER A 109 -5.13 0.83 18.36
C SER A 109 -6.47 1.41 18.83
N GLY A 110 -6.64 2.72 18.81
CA GLY A 110 -7.89 3.39 19.21
C GLY A 110 -9.02 3.17 18.21
N LEU A 111 -8.71 3.06 16.91
CA LEU A 111 -9.69 2.72 15.88
C LEU A 111 -10.24 1.30 16.04
N SER A 112 -9.46 0.37 16.61
CA SER A 112 -9.72 -1.07 16.61
C SER A 112 -9.86 -1.63 15.17
N TYR A 113 -10.14 -2.93 15.04
CA TYR A 113 -10.34 -3.51 13.71
C TYR A 113 -11.52 -2.87 12.97
N THR A 114 -12.63 -2.61 13.66
CA THR A 114 -13.84 -2.03 13.03
C THR A 114 -13.59 -0.64 12.50
N GLY A 115 -12.86 0.22 13.23
CA GLY A 115 -12.53 1.56 12.75
C GLY A 115 -11.61 1.51 11.51
N VAL A 116 -10.62 0.62 11.51
CA VAL A 116 -9.74 0.42 10.33
C VAL A 116 -10.56 -0.08 9.13
N GLN A 117 -11.45 -1.05 9.33
CA GLN A 117 -12.32 -1.57 8.28
C GLN A 117 -13.26 -0.50 7.71
N ASN A 118 -13.86 0.33 8.56
CA ASN A 118 -14.70 1.46 8.15
C ASN A 118 -13.91 2.47 7.30
N LEU A 119 -12.67 2.80 7.68
CA LEU A 119 -11.81 3.69 6.89
C LEU A 119 -11.44 3.10 5.52
N LEU A 120 -11.37 1.77 5.43
CA LEU A 120 -11.15 1.05 4.17
C LEU A 120 -12.45 0.85 3.35
N GLY A 121 -13.59 1.37 3.82
CA GLY A 121 -14.87 1.31 3.12
C GLY A 121 -15.63 0.00 3.31
N LEU A 122 -15.22 -0.86 4.24
CA LEU A 122 -15.97 -2.07 4.56
C LEU A 122 -17.24 -1.71 5.35
N SER A 123 -18.35 -2.28 4.92
CA SER A 123 -19.60 -2.26 5.64
C SER A 123 -19.63 -3.36 6.71
N HIS A 124 -20.40 -3.13 7.76
CA HIS A 124 -20.61 -4.09 8.84
C HIS A 124 -22.07 -4.52 8.90
N THR A 125 -22.31 -5.80 8.67
CA THR A 125 -23.64 -6.42 8.73
C THR A 125 -23.58 -7.70 9.55
N THR A 126 -24.72 -8.30 9.84
CA THR A 126 -24.77 -9.65 10.43
C THR A 126 -23.95 -10.61 9.58
N GLY A 127 -23.04 -11.36 10.21
CA GLY A 127 -22.13 -12.29 9.54
C GLY A 127 -20.83 -11.67 9.00
N SER A 128 -20.60 -10.36 9.19
CA SER A 128 -19.31 -9.72 8.86
C SER A 128 -18.15 -10.27 9.70
N ILE A 129 -16.96 -10.33 9.09
CA ILE A 129 -15.73 -10.79 9.72
C ILE A 129 -14.92 -9.57 10.19
N PHE A 130 -14.93 -9.33 11.49
CA PHE A 130 -14.41 -8.11 12.11
C PHE A 130 -12.88 -7.98 12.15
N HIS A 131 -12.12 -8.95 11.68
CA HIS A 131 -10.65 -8.91 11.70
C HIS A 131 -10.03 -9.12 10.30
N ALA A 132 -10.84 -8.97 9.24
CA ALA A 132 -10.42 -9.18 7.87
C ALA A 132 -10.23 -7.85 7.14
N LEU A 133 -9.17 -7.75 6.33
CA LEU A 133 -8.93 -6.60 5.46
C LEU A 133 -9.36 -6.92 4.03
N PRO A 134 -9.81 -5.92 3.24
CA PRO A 134 -10.15 -6.15 1.84
C PRO A 134 -8.91 -6.66 1.09
N PRO A 135 -9.06 -7.68 0.22
CA PRO A 135 -7.96 -8.18 -0.57
C PRO A 135 -7.44 -7.11 -1.54
N PRO A 136 -6.15 -7.15 -1.92
CA PRO A 136 -5.59 -6.21 -2.88
C PRO A 136 -6.34 -6.25 -4.21
N ARG A 137 -6.57 -5.08 -4.83
CA ARG A 137 -7.21 -4.99 -6.15
C ARG A 137 -6.51 -5.85 -7.21
N SER A 138 -5.18 -5.92 -7.17
CA SER A 138 -4.39 -6.77 -8.07
C SER A 138 -4.74 -8.25 -7.93
N MET A 139 -5.02 -8.71 -6.70
CA MET A 139 -5.41 -10.10 -6.45
C MET A 139 -6.80 -10.40 -7.01
N LEU A 140 -7.75 -9.49 -6.80
CA LEU A 140 -9.12 -9.61 -7.35
C LEU A 140 -9.14 -9.71 -8.87
N LEU A 141 -8.37 -8.84 -9.54
CA LEU A 141 -8.26 -8.82 -11.01
C LEU A 141 -7.53 -10.05 -11.54
N SER A 142 -6.47 -10.48 -10.85
CA SER A 142 -5.70 -11.68 -11.23
C SER A 142 -6.57 -12.93 -11.18
N SER A 143 -7.26 -13.18 -10.06
CA SER A 143 -8.11 -14.36 -9.90
C SER A 143 -9.33 -14.36 -10.84
N PHE A 144 -9.86 -13.17 -11.16
CA PHE A 144 -10.92 -12.99 -12.15
C PHE A 144 -10.46 -13.39 -13.57
N MET A 145 -9.19 -13.12 -13.90
CA MET A 145 -8.60 -13.41 -15.22
C MET A 145 -7.98 -14.79 -15.37
N LEU A 146 -7.94 -15.60 -14.31
CA LEU A 146 -7.47 -16.97 -14.39
C LEU A 146 -8.26 -17.77 -15.45
N PRO A 147 -7.61 -18.65 -16.25
CA PRO A 147 -8.31 -19.48 -17.22
C PRO A 147 -9.33 -20.42 -16.54
N TYR A 148 -10.57 -20.44 -17.03
CA TYR A 148 -11.64 -21.25 -16.45
C TYR A 148 -11.45 -22.76 -16.66
N LYS A 149 -10.91 -23.17 -17.81
CA LYS A 149 -10.63 -24.57 -18.16
C LYS A 149 -9.25 -24.70 -18.81
N PRO A 150 -8.16 -24.52 -18.04
CA PRO A 150 -6.79 -24.44 -18.56
C PRO A 150 -6.32 -25.72 -19.27
N LYS A 151 -6.96 -26.86 -18.96
CA LYS A 151 -6.63 -28.16 -19.58
C LYS A 151 -7.21 -28.33 -21.00
N ILE A 152 -8.12 -27.46 -21.43
CA ILE A 152 -8.71 -27.52 -22.77
C ILE A 152 -7.86 -26.69 -23.73
N LYS A 153 -7.22 -27.35 -24.70
CA LYS A 153 -6.37 -26.69 -25.70
C LYS A 153 -7.19 -25.68 -26.51
N GLY A 154 -6.69 -24.45 -26.60
CA GLY A 154 -7.32 -23.36 -27.34
C GLY A 154 -8.38 -22.56 -26.55
N CYS A 155 -8.83 -23.04 -25.38
CA CYS A 155 -9.72 -22.27 -24.51
C CYS A 155 -8.91 -21.28 -23.68
N ARG A 156 -9.15 -19.99 -23.87
CA ARG A 156 -8.49 -18.90 -23.13
C ARG A 156 -9.48 -18.10 -22.29
N LEU A 157 -10.74 -18.51 -22.26
CA LEU A 157 -11.81 -17.89 -21.49
C LEU A 157 -11.47 -17.85 -20.00
N SER A 158 -11.58 -16.66 -19.40
CA SER A 158 -11.34 -16.47 -17.98
C SER A 158 -12.54 -16.89 -17.12
N HIS A 159 -12.32 -17.04 -15.82
CA HIS A 159 -13.40 -17.21 -14.84
C HIS A 159 -14.41 -16.06 -14.91
N GLY A 160 -13.92 -14.82 -15.06
CA GLY A 160 -14.73 -13.62 -15.21
C GLY A 160 -15.63 -13.65 -16.45
N ALA A 161 -15.06 -13.92 -17.62
CA ALA A 161 -15.82 -13.98 -18.87
C ALA A 161 -16.83 -15.13 -18.88
N ARG A 162 -16.46 -16.28 -18.29
CA ARG A 162 -17.40 -17.40 -18.12
C ARG A 162 -18.58 -17.02 -17.23
N ALA A 163 -18.33 -16.30 -16.14
CA ALA A 163 -19.38 -15.83 -15.26
C ALA A 163 -20.27 -14.82 -15.99
N LEU A 164 -19.68 -13.82 -16.65
CA LEU A 164 -20.42 -12.81 -17.41
C LEU A 164 -21.37 -13.45 -18.44
N ALA A 165 -20.90 -14.45 -19.18
CA ALA A 165 -21.74 -15.18 -20.13
C ALA A 165 -23.03 -15.74 -19.50
N LYS A 166 -22.95 -16.25 -18.27
CA LYS A 166 -24.13 -16.76 -17.56
C LYS A 166 -25.13 -15.66 -17.19
N HIS A 167 -24.64 -14.44 -16.93
CA HIS A 167 -25.46 -13.32 -16.49
C HIS A 167 -26.10 -12.58 -17.67
N VAL A 168 -25.38 -12.43 -18.79
CA VAL A 168 -25.93 -11.90 -20.04
C VAL A 168 -27.13 -12.72 -20.52
N ASP A 169 -27.07 -14.06 -20.41
CA ASP A 169 -28.17 -14.94 -20.79
C ASP A 169 -29.38 -14.91 -19.83
N ARG A 170 -29.25 -14.30 -18.65
CA ARG A 170 -30.25 -14.34 -17.55
C ARG A 170 -30.90 -13.01 -17.21
N SER A 171 -30.34 -11.90 -17.72
CA SER A 171 -30.78 -10.54 -17.38
C SER A 171 -31.50 -9.91 -18.56
N SER A 172 -32.78 -9.61 -18.41
CA SER A 172 -33.60 -8.95 -19.44
C SER A 172 -33.35 -7.43 -19.52
N ASP A 173 -32.76 -6.84 -18.47
CA ASP A 173 -32.57 -5.39 -18.33
C ASP A 173 -31.38 -4.80 -19.10
N GLY A 174 -30.56 -5.66 -19.73
CA GLY A 174 -29.39 -5.26 -20.52
C GLY A 174 -28.21 -4.73 -19.70
N PHE A 175 -28.22 -4.79 -18.37
CA PHE A 175 -27.16 -4.24 -17.51
C PHE A 175 -25.76 -4.80 -17.83
N TRP A 176 -25.71 -6.12 -18.06
CA TRP A 176 -24.48 -6.85 -18.40
C TRP A 176 -24.02 -6.63 -19.86
N GLY A 177 -24.89 -6.05 -20.70
CA GLY A 177 -24.66 -5.82 -22.11
C GLY A 177 -24.62 -7.12 -22.93
N VAL A 178 -23.93 -7.06 -24.06
CA VAL A 178 -23.80 -8.18 -25.00
C VAL A 178 -22.41 -8.78 -24.90
N LEU A 179 -22.33 -10.12 -24.95
CA LEU A 179 -21.06 -10.85 -24.92
C LEU A 179 -20.89 -11.69 -26.19
N GLN A 180 -20.06 -11.19 -27.12
CA GLN A 180 -19.81 -11.81 -28.42
C GLN A 180 -18.31 -11.81 -28.74
N GLY A 181 -17.93 -12.46 -29.85
CA GLY A 181 -16.54 -12.53 -30.30
C GLY A 181 -15.74 -13.69 -29.72
N THR A 182 -14.42 -13.56 -29.83
CA THR A 182 -13.43 -14.54 -29.39
C THR A 182 -13.32 -14.60 -27.86
N ASP A 183 -12.62 -15.60 -27.33
CA ASP A 183 -12.31 -15.66 -25.89
C ASP A 183 -11.57 -14.40 -25.41
N SER A 184 -10.74 -13.78 -26.27
CA SER A 184 -10.05 -12.53 -25.95
C SER A 184 -11.04 -11.38 -25.78
N ASP A 185 -11.94 -11.20 -26.74
CA ASP A 185 -12.95 -10.12 -26.73
C ASP A 185 -13.86 -10.25 -25.50
N LYS A 186 -14.25 -11.50 -25.17
CA LYS A 186 -15.09 -11.78 -24.00
C LYS A 186 -14.36 -11.50 -22.69
N ASN A 187 -13.06 -11.81 -22.62
CA ASN A 187 -12.23 -11.53 -21.46
C ASN A 187 -12.03 -10.02 -21.26
N GLU A 188 -11.80 -9.27 -22.34
CA GLU A 188 -11.69 -7.81 -22.31
C GLU A 188 -13.00 -7.18 -21.83
N ARG A 189 -14.14 -7.60 -22.38
CA ARG A 189 -15.46 -7.11 -21.94
C ARG A 189 -15.74 -7.40 -20.47
N ALA A 190 -15.36 -8.59 -20.00
CA ALA A 190 -15.49 -8.93 -18.59
C ALA A 190 -14.58 -8.08 -17.69
N MET A 191 -13.37 -7.76 -18.17
CA MET A 191 -12.43 -6.87 -17.50
C MET A 191 -12.97 -5.44 -17.39
N ASP A 192 -13.63 -4.93 -18.42
CA ASP A 192 -14.28 -3.61 -18.37
C ASP A 192 -15.35 -3.55 -17.29
N ILE A 193 -16.20 -4.59 -17.22
CA ILE A 193 -17.29 -4.67 -16.24
C ILE A 193 -16.74 -4.74 -14.81
N ILE A 194 -15.73 -5.58 -14.55
CA ILE A 194 -15.18 -5.69 -13.20
C ILE A 194 -14.43 -4.43 -12.78
N ASN A 195 -13.74 -3.76 -13.70
CA ASN A 195 -13.11 -2.46 -13.42
C ASN A 195 -14.16 -1.38 -13.13
N ARG A 196 -15.30 -1.39 -13.85
CA ARG A 196 -16.43 -0.52 -13.56
C ARG A 196 -17.00 -0.78 -12.16
N PHE A 197 -17.09 -2.04 -11.74
CA PHE A 197 -17.59 -2.40 -10.41
C PHE A 197 -16.63 -1.93 -9.32
N ILE A 198 -15.33 -2.16 -9.48
CA ILE A 198 -14.32 -1.71 -8.51
C ILE A 198 -14.27 -0.18 -8.46
N GLY A 199 -14.36 0.50 -9.60
CA GLY A 199 -14.31 1.97 -9.68
C GLY A 199 -15.57 2.67 -9.15
N ASN A 200 -16.73 2.03 -9.22
CA ASN A 200 -18.02 2.58 -8.75
C ASN A 200 -18.58 1.81 -7.54
N CYS A 201 -17.73 1.10 -6.81
CA CYS A 201 -18.12 0.33 -5.65
C CYS A 201 -18.65 1.28 -4.57
N CYS A 202 -19.93 1.17 -4.23
CA CYS A 202 -20.54 1.95 -3.15
C CYS A 202 -20.75 1.12 -1.88
N TRP A 203 -20.52 -0.19 -1.96
CA TRP A 203 -20.66 -1.10 -0.84
C TRP A 203 -19.70 -2.27 -1.00
N MET A 204 -18.95 -2.60 0.06
CA MET A 204 -18.14 -3.81 0.12
C MET A 204 -18.15 -4.40 1.52
N ASN A 205 -17.98 -5.72 1.62
CA ASN A 205 -17.97 -6.42 2.90
C ASN A 205 -17.15 -7.72 2.81
N ILE A 206 -16.69 -8.20 3.96
CA ILE A 206 -16.17 -9.55 4.14
C ILE A 206 -17.09 -10.26 5.12
N HIS A 207 -17.81 -11.27 4.66
CA HIS A 207 -18.83 -11.95 5.45
C HIS A 207 -18.95 -13.44 5.11
N ILE A 208 -19.73 -14.17 5.89
CA ILE A 208 -20.01 -15.59 5.65
C ILE A 208 -21.27 -15.74 4.81
N VAL A 209 -21.17 -16.44 3.67
CA VAL A 209 -22.29 -16.76 2.78
C VAL A 209 -22.34 -18.26 2.52
N PRO A 210 -23.38 -18.99 2.95
CA PRO A 210 -23.59 -20.38 2.54
C PRO A 210 -23.90 -20.49 1.03
N PRO A 211 -23.41 -21.53 0.32
CA PRO A 211 -22.50 -22.59 0.77
C PRO A 211 -21.00 -22.22 0.65
N HIS A 212 -20.68 -20.96 0.34
CA HIS A 212 -19.33 -20.52 -0.02
C HIS A 212 -18.39 -20.26 1.17
N GLY A 213 -18.92 -20.07 2.38
CA GLY A 213 -18.12 -19.72 3.56
C GLY A 213 -17.74 -18.23 3.55
N GLU A 214 -16.51 -17.92 3.95
CA GLU A 214 -16.02 -16.54 4.03
C GLU A 214 -15.72 -15.95 2.65
N VAL A 215 -16.37 -14.84 2.31
CA VAL A 215 -16.28 -14.21 0.99
C VAL A 215 -16.02 -12.72 1.11
N PHE A 216 -15.33 -12.17 0.11
CA PHE A 216 -15.26 -10.73 -0.14
C PHE A 216 -16.26 -10.37 -1.24
N GLU A 217 -17.08 -9.35 -0.99
CA GLU A 217 -18.15 -8.92 -1.88
C GLU A 217 -18.09 -7.42 -2.11
N ILE A 218 -18.32 -7.01 -3.36
CA ILE A 218 -18.53 -5.61 -3.74
C ILE A 218 -19.86 -5.47 -4.45
N ARG A 219 -20.50 -4.30 -4.30
CA ARG A 219 -21.71 -3.91 -5.02
C ARG A 219 -21.63 -2.47 -5.50
N VAL A 220 -22.28 -2.23 -6.64
CA VAL A 220 -22.57 -0.90 -7.18
C VAL A 220 -23.97 -0.45 -6.76
N ALA A 221 -24.29 0.82 -6.97
CA ALA A 221 -25.53 1.44 -6.49
C ALA A 221 -26.81 0.73 -6.96
N GLN A 222 -26.77 0.14 -8.16
CA GLN A 222 -27.88 -0.63 -8.74
C GLN A 222 -28.07 -2.01 -8.10
N GLY A 223 -27.25 -2.39 -7.11
CA GLY A 223 -27.33 -3.67 -6.41
C GLY A 223 -26.54 -4.80 -7.05
N TYR A 224 -26.14 -4.68 -8.32
CA TYR A 224 -25.22 -5.61 -8.98
C TYR A 224 -23.87 -5.70 -8.27
N GLY A 225 -23.21 -6.86 -8.33
CA GLY A 225 -21.97 -7.07 -7.58
C GLY A 225 -21.09 -8.20 -8.06
N ALA A 226 -19.99 -8.39 -7.35
CA ALA A 226 -19.02 -9.44 -7.62
C ALA A 226 -18.48 -10.01 -6.30
N ARG A 227 -18.16 -11.30 -6.30
CA ARG A 227 -17.76 -12.04 -5.12
C ARG A 227 -16.49 -12.86 -5.36
N TRP A 228 -15.64 -12.88 -4.35
CA TRP A 228 -14.42 -13.69 -4.27
C TRP A 228 -14.35 -14.46 -2.96
N SER A 229 -13.44 -15.41 -2.85
CA SER A 229 -12.96 -15.89 -1.55
C SER A 229 -12.47 -14.71 -0.69
N ARG A 230 -12.48 -14.86 0.64
CA ARG A 230 -12.01 -13.82 1.58
C ARG A 230 -10.67 -13.19 1.20
N ASP A 231 -9.72 -13.99 0.74
CA ASP A 231 -8.36 -13.58 0.36
C ASP A 231 -8.25 -13.03 -1.07
N GLY A 232 -9.35 -13.04 -1.84
CA GLY A 232 -9.39 -12.60 -3.23
C GLY A 232 -8.76 -13.55 -4.24
N THR A 233 -8.23 -14.71 -3.81
CA THR A 233 -7.49 -15.63 -4.70
C THR A 233 -8.39 -16.42 -5.65
N LYS A 234 -9.69 -16.48 -5.36
CA LYS A 234 -10.67 -17.18 -6.19
C LYS A 234 -11.88 -16.30 -6.47
N PHE A 235 -12.12 -16.02 -7.75
CA PHE A 235 -13.39 -15.43 -8.17
C PHE A 235 -14.53 -16.46 -8.06
N ILE A 236 -15.61 -16.08 -7.37
CA ILE A 236 -16.78 -16.93 -7.13
C ILE A 236 -17.84 -16.67 -8.19
N GLY A 237 -18.15 -15.40 -8.47
CA GLY A 237 -19.13 -15.03 -9.48
C GLY A 237 -19.62 -13.60 -9.38
N PHE A 238 -20.42 -13.21 -10.37
CA PHE A 238 -21.20 -11.97 -10.33
C PHE A 238 -22.48 -12.17 -9.50
N LEU A 239 -23.06 -11.05 -9.09
CA LEU A 239 -24.23 -10.97 -8.23
C LEU A 239 -25.27 -10.07 -8.88
N GLU A 240 -26.51 -10.51 -8.76
CA GLU A 240 -27.68 -9.77 -9.17
C GLU A 240 -28.16 -8.85 -8.04
N PRO A 241 -28.98 -7.83 -8.34
CA PRO A 241 -29.66 -7.04 -7.33
C PRO A 241 -30.49 -7.94 -6.40
N TYR A 242 -30.71 -7.48 -5.18
CA TYR A 242 -31.61 -8.19 -4.27
C TYR A 242 -33.02 -8.19 -4.86
N MET A 243 -33.62 -9.38 -4.94
CA MET A 243 -34.99 -9.61 -5.35
C MET A 243 -35.67 -10.48 -4.31
N GLU A 244 -36.91 -10.14 -3.96
CA GLU A 244 -37.76 -11.01 -3.15
C GLU A 244 -37.91 -12.36 -3.87
N ASP A 245 -37.67 -13.47 -3.16
CA ASP A 245 -37.65 -14.84 -3.71
C ASP A 245 -36.70 -15.10 -4.90
N GLY A 246 -35.67 -14.27 -5.10
CA GLY A 246 -34.72 -14.43 -6.21
C GLY A 246 -34.04 -15.81 -6.27
N HIS A 247 -33.80 -16.45 -5.11
CA HIS A 247 -33.30 -17.82 -5.05
C HIS A 247 -34.24 -18.83 -5.74
N SER A 248 -35.56 -18.70 -5.54
CA SER A 248 -36.59 -19.57 -6.11
C SER A 248 -36.70 -19.42 -7.63
N MET A 249 -36.32 -18.26 -8.17
CA MET A 249 -36.31 -17.95 -9.61
C MET A 249 -34.93 -18.10 -10.26
N ALA A 250 -33.96 -18.66 -9.54
CA ALA A 250 -32.56 -18.76 -9.96
C ALA A 250 -31.93 -17.42 -10.39
N TRP A 251 -32.42 -16.32 -9.81
CA TRP A 251 -32.00 -14.94 -10.08
C TRP A 251 -32.08 -14.58 -11.58
N LYS A 252 -33.17 -15.02 -12.23
CA LYS A 252 -33.54 -14.60 -13.58
C LYS A 252 -34.53 -13.43 -13.49
N HIS A 253 -34.32 -12.44 -14.37
CA HIS A 253 -35.13 -11.23 -14.50
C HIS A 253 -35.28 -10.90 -15.96
#